data_AF-A0A952X0D1-F1
#
_entry.id   AF-A0A952X0D1-F1
#
_cell.length_a   1.000
_cell.length_b   1.000
_cell.length_c   1.000
_cell.angle_alpha   90.00
_cell.angle_beta   90.00
_cell.angle_gamma   90.00
#
_symmetry.space_group_name_H-M   'P 1'
#
loop_
_entity.id
_entity.type
_entity.pdbx_description
1 polymer ?
#
loop_
_entity_poly.entity_id
_entity_poly.type
_entity_poly.pdbx_seq_one_letter_code
_entity_poly.pdbx_strand_id
1 'polypeptide(L)' 'MINVNLGLNIGENDVWIAATARVTGAALLTCDADFTRLPPDLIRVEFVATAS' A
#
# COMPACT_ATOMS: atom_id res chain seq x y z
N MET A 1 14.38 19.41 20.03
CA MET A 1 14.33 17.96 19.78
C MET A 1 13.22 17.75 18.75
N ILE A 2 13.56 17.56 17.47
CA ILE A 2 12.56 17.35 16.41
C ILE A 2 12.33 15.85 16.32
N ASN A 3 11.14 15.41 16.71
CA ASN A 3 10.71 14.02 16.53
C ASN A 3 10.20 13.87 15.09
N VAL A 4 11.10 13.52 14.18
CA VAL A 4 10.73 13.11 12.81
C VAL A 4 10.29 11.65 12.88
N ASN A 5 8.98 11.44 13.00
CA ASN A 5 8.41 10.12 12.77
C ASN A 5 8.51 9.83 11.26
N LEU A 6 9.60 9.16 10.86
CA LEU A 6 9.94 8.84 9.46
C LEU A 6 9.11 7.67 8.90
N GLY A 7 8.21 7.08 9.69
CA GLY A 7 7.35 5.98 9.26
C GLY A 7 6.09 6.48 8.57
N LEU A 8 5.74 5.87 7.44
CA LEU A 8 4.41 6.03 6.86
C LEU A 8 3.39 5.46 7.84
N ASN A 9 2.36 6.24 8.17
CA ASN A 9 1.24 5.76 8.98
C ASN A 9 0.36 4.86 8.10
N ILE A 10 0.65 3.56 8.09
CA ILE A 10 -0.04 2.53 7.32
C ILE A 10 -0.64 1.51 8.30
N GLY A 11 -1.86 1.05 8.02
CA GLY A 11 -2.53 0.08 8.88
C GLY A 11 -1.82 -1.27 8.86
N GLU A 12 -1.88 -2.02 9.95
CA GLU A 12 -1.24 -3.35 10.02
C GLU A 12 -1.74 -4.29 8.92
N ASN A 13 -3.04 -4.24 8.60
CA ASN A 13 -3.62 -5.02 7.51
C ASN A 13 -3.02 -4.66 6.15
N ASP A 14 -2.81 -3.36 5.90
CA ASP A 14 -2.24 -2.88 4.64
C ASP A 14 -0.81 -3.39 4.46
N VAL A 15 -0.03 -3.44 5.54
CA VAL A 15 1.32 -4.02 5.53
C VAL A 15 1.28 -5.48 5.10
N TRP A 16 0.40 -6.29 5.68
CA TRP A 16 0.30 -7.72 5.36
C TRP A 16 -0.24 -7.97 3.95
N ILE A 17 -1.21 -7.19 3.50
CA ILE A 17 -1.73 -7.24 2.12
C ILE A 17 -0.60 -6.89 1.14
N ALA A 18 0.16 -5.83 1.41
CA ALA A 18 1.25 -5.40 0.55
C ALA A 18 2.40 -6.41 0.51
N ALA A 19 2.78 -6.97 1.67
CA ALA A 19 3.79 -8.01 1.75
C ALA A 19 3.38 -9.27 0.97
N THR A 20 2.11 -9.64 1.03
CA THR A 20 1.56 -10.77 0.26
C THR A 20 1.66 -10.53 -1.24
N ALA A 21 1.26 -9.34 -1.71
CA ALA A 21 1.40 -8.97 -3.13
C ALA A 21 2.87 -8.96 -3.57
N ARG A 22 3.78 -8.42 -2.75
CA ARG A 22 5.23 -8.37 -3.03
C ARG A 22 5.83 -9.76 -3.20
N VAL A 23 5.58 -10.67 -2.25
CA VAL A 23 6.24 -12.00 -2.23
C VAL A 23 5.69 -12.92 -3.33
N THR A 24 4.44 -12.72 -3.73
CA THR A 24 3.80 -13.49 -4.80
C THR A 24 4.02 -12.89 -6.20
N GLY A 25 4.50 -11.65 -6.29
CA GLY A 25 4.60 -10.92 -7.55
C GLY A 25 3.23 -10.50 -8.13
N ALA A 26 2.20 -10.47 -7.30
CA ALA A 26 0.85 -10.10 -7.71
C ALA A 26 0.66 -8.58 -7.80
N ALA A 27 -0.34 -8.16 -8.60
CA ALA A 27 -0.85 -6.79 -8.55
C ALA A 27 -1.93 -6.67 -7.47
N LEU A 28 -1.87 -5.62 -6.65
CA LEU A 28 -2.90 -5.30 -5.67
C LEU A 28 -4.00 -4.46 -6.33
N LEU A 29 -5.17 -5.06 -6.52
CA LEU A 29 -6.38 -4.33 -6.91
C LEU A 29 -7.06 -3.77 -5.67
N THR A 30 -7.32 -2.47 -5.62
CA THR A 30 -7.93 -1.86 -4.43
C THR A 30 -8.74 -0.61 -4.76
N CYS A 31 -9.76 -0.33 -3.94
CA CYS A 31 -10.46 0.97 -3.92
C CYS A 31 -9.88 1.90 -2.83
N ASP A 32 -8.89 1.44 -2.08
CA ASP A 32 -8.25 2.17 -1.00
C ASP A 32 -7.00 2.90 -1.50
N ALA A 33 -7.03 4.24 -1.41
CA ALA A 33 -5.94 5.08 -1.86
C ALA A 33 -4.72 5.01 -0.93
N ASP A 34 -4.83 4.43 0.26
CA ASP A 34 -3.73 4.38 1.23
C ASP A 34 -2.54 3.57 0.71
N PHE A 35 -2.79 2.57 -0.14
CA PHE A 35 -1.74 1.80 -0.80
C PHE A 35 -0.93 2.61 -1.81
N THR A 36 -1.41 3.77 -2.27
CA THR A 36 -0.63 4.67 -3.15
C THR A 36 0.52 5.35 -2.43
N ARG A 37 0.54 5.33 -1.09
CA ARG A 37 1.64 5.85 -0.27
C ARG A 37 2.83 4.90 -0.21
N LEU A 38 2.65 3.63 -0.59
CA LEU A 38 3.73 2.66 -0.66
C LEU A 38 4.63 2.93 -1.89
N PRO A 39 5.95 2.67 -1.78
CA PRO A 39 6.86 2.82 -2.91
C PRO A 39 6.44 1.93 -4.10
N PRO A 40 6.38 2.46 -5.34
CA PRO A 40 5.91 1.71 -6.51
C PRO A 40 6.87 0.61 -6.96
N ASP A 41 8.13 0.65 -6.52
CA ASP A 41 9.12 -0.42 -6.67
C ASP A 41 8.91 -1.59 -5.70
N LEU A 42 8.15 -1.36 -4.62
CA LEU A 42 7.78 -2.40 -3.66
C LEU A 42 6.53 -3.15 -4.13
N ILE A 43 5.52 -2.45 -4.65
CA ILE A 43 4.23 -3.06 -4.97
C ILE A 43 3.60 -2.43 -6.20
N ARG A 44 3.03 -3.27 -7.06
CA ARG A 44 2.17 -2.82 -8.15
C ARG A 44 0.74 -2.67 -7.62
N VAL A 45 0.24 -1.44 -7.57
CA VAL A 45 -1.12 -1.12 -7.15
C VAL A 45 -1.93 -0.67 -8.36
N GLU A 46 -3.12 -1.24 -8.52
CA GLU A 46 -4.10 -0.82 -9.52
C GLU A 46 -5.34 -0.33 -8.77
N PHE A 47 -5.59 0.97 -8.85
CA PHE A 47 -6.77 1.55 -8.21
C PHE A 47 -8.01 1.27 -9.06
N VAL A 48 -9.00 0.62 -8.45
CA VAL A 48 -10.29 0.32 -9.08
C VAL A 48 -11.29 1.30 -8.52
N ALA A 49 -11.71 2.28 -9.33
CA ALA A 49 -12.81 3.15 -8.94
C ALA A 49 -14.08 2.31 -8.79
N THR A 50 -14.78 2.45 -7.66
CA THR A 50 -16.09 1.82 -7.48
C THR A 50 -17.03 2.38 -8.54
N ALA A 51 -17.66 1.51 -9.34
CA ALA A 51 -18.76 1.94 -10.21
C ALA A 51 -19.86 2.53 -9.31
N SER A 52 -20.23 3.79 -9.61
CA SER A 52 -21.28 4.52 -8.91
C SER A 52 -22.66 3.99 -9.26
#